data_AF-H2C7L9-F1
#
_entry.id   AF-H2C7L9-F1
#
_cell.length_a   1.000
_cell.length_b   1.000
_cell.length_c   1.000
_cell.angle_alpha   90.00
_cell.angle_beta   90.00
_cell.angle_gamma   90.00
#
_symmetry.space_group_name_H-M   'P 1'
#
loop_
_entity.id
_entity.type
_entity.pdbx_description
1 polymer ?
#
loop_
_entity_poly.entity_id
_entity_poly.type
_entity_poly.pdbx_seq_one_letter_code
_entity_poly.pdbx_strand_id
1 'polypeptide(L)'
;MAYVYKYRDYYIAGVEHVVPSYFQDVVFIYNNNNRWESVSAERLKTSDPSLTAIRDAVKYATHVEDLTRAVSELKKKGILIEEVQRPPFPRHLIEGRKKIQAEFD
;
A
#
# COMPACT_ATOMS: atom_id res chain seq x y z
N MET A 1 3.58 8.12 -10.68
CA MET A 1 2.33 7.34 -10.74
C MET A 1 2.25 6.53 -9.45
N ALA A 2 1.12 6.58 -8.75
CA ALA A 2 0.95 5.77 -7.55
C ALA A 2 0.65 4.32 -7.95
N TYR A 3 1.41 3.36 -7.43
CA TYR A 3 1.19 1.94 -7.67
C TYR A 3 0.17 1.44 -6.67
N VAL A 4 -1.08 1.38 -7.13
CA VAL A 4 -2.20 0.92 -6.32
C VAL A 4 -2.69 -0.41 -6.87
N TYR A 5 -2.79 -1.38 -5.98
CA TYR A 5 -3.35 -2.68 -6.26
C TYR A 5 -4.62 -2.90 -5.45
N LYS A 6 -5.51 -3.77 -5.90
CA LYS A 6 -6.76 -4.10 -5.21
C LYS A 6 -6.86 -5.60 -4.99
N TYR A 7 -7.25 -5.98 -3.80
CA TYR A 7 -7.66 -7.32 -3.43
C TYR A 7 -8.96 -7.24 -2.63
N ARG A 8 -10.07 -7.71 -3.23
CA ARG A 8 -11.42 -7.58 -2.66
C ARG A 8 -11.70 -6.12 -2.26
N ASP A 9 -12.01 -5.86 -0.99
CA ASP A 9 -12.33 -4.53 -0.46
C ASP A 9 -11.10 -3.72 -0.01
N TYR A 10 -9.91 -4.30 -0.14
CA TYR A 10 -8.65 -3.66 0.22
C TYR A 10 -7.90 -3.15 -1.00
N TYR A 11 -7.33 -1.97 -0.85
CA TYR A 11 -6.35 -1.42 -1.77
C TYR A 11 -4.98 -1.45 -1.10
N ILE A 12 -3.96 -1.90 -1.82
CA ILE A 12 -2.57 -1.95 -1.36
C ILE A 12 -1.80 -0.89 -2.13
N ALA A 13 -1.17 0.04 -1.42
CA ALA A 13 -0.45 1.13 -2.05
C ALA A 13 0.81 1.50 -1.26
N GLY A 14 1.85 1.88 -1.98
CA GLY A 14 3.01 2.53 -1.37
C GLY A 14 2.71 4.00 -1.04
N VAL A 15 3.01 4.41 0.18
CA VAL A 15 3.02 5.82 0.58
C VAL A 15 4.27 6.46 0.00
N GLU A 16 4.10 7.51 -0.80
CA GLU A 16 5.20 8.10 -1.56
C GLU A 16 6.31 8.64 -0.65
N HIS A 17 7.57 8.40 -1.01
CA HIS A 17 8.71 9.05 -0.37
C HIS A 17 9.08 10.34 -1.09
N VAL A 18 9.87 11.20 -0.43
CA VAL A 18 10.47 12.38 -1.07
C VAL A 18 11.48 12.00 -2.16
N VAL A 19 12.03 10.79 -2.06
CA VAL A 19 12.91 10.20 -3.07
C VAL A 19 12.04 9.48 -4.09
N PRO A 20 12.13 9.79 -5.39
CA PRO A 20 11.34 9.14 -6.43
C PRO A 20 11.48 7.61 -6.39
N SER A 21 10.37 6.90 -6.61
CA SER A 21 10.30 5.43 -6.63
C SER A 21 10.51 4.72 -5.29
N TYR A 22 10.73 5.46 -4.21
CA TYR A 22 10.76 4.92 -2.85
C TYR A 22 9.42 5.09 -2.15
N PHE A 23 9.16 4.22 -1.18
CA PHE A 23 8.03 4.26 -0.28
C PHE A 23 8.47 4.58 1.14
N GLN A 24 7.69 5.40 1.84
CA GLN A 24 7.79 5.58 3.30
C GLN A 24 7.21 4.38 4.04
N ASP A 25 6.15 3.79 3.48
CA ASP A 25 5.38 2.69 4.05
C ASP A 25 4.57 2.03 2.93
N VAL A 26 4.06 0.83 3.15
CA VAL A 26 3.01 0.23 2.33
C VAL A 26 1.76 0.14 3.17
N VAL A 27 0.65 0.65 2.67
CA VAL A 27 -0.62 0.72 3.41
C VAL A 27 -1.69 -0.13 2.73
N PHE A 28 -2.56 -0.69 3.57
CA PHE A 28 -3.84 -1.25 3.20
C PHE A 28 -4.91 -0.20 3.44
N ILE A 29 -5.68 0.11 2.41
CA ILE A 29 -6.73 1.12 2.41
C ILE A 29 -8.06 0.41 2.19
N TYR A 30 -9.06 0.71 3.00
CA TYR A 30 -10.39 0.10 2.92
C TYR A 30 -11.47 1.11 3.29
N ASN A 31 -12.70 0.86 2.84
CA ASN A 31 -13.85 1.68 3.20
C ASN A 31 -14.54 1.08 4.42
N ASN A 32 -14.64 1.87 5.48
CA ASN A 32 -15.34 1.54 6.72
C ASN A 32 -16.50 2.53 6.89
N ASN A 33 -17.73 2.09 6.59
CA ASN A 33 -18.95 2.90 6.76
C ASN A 33 -18.88 4.29 6.11
N ASN A 34 -18.57 4.34 4.81
CA ASN A 34 -18.39 5.57 4.01
C ASN A 34 -17.15 6.40 4.37
N ARG A 35 -16.25 5.88 5.20
CA ARG A 35 -14.97 6.52 5.51
C ARG A 35 -13.84 5.67 4.99
N TRP A 36 -12.93 6.29 4.23
CA TRP A 36 -11.69 5.64 3.83
C TRP A 36 -10.69 5.66 4.99
N GLU A 37 -10.16 4.50 5.32
CA GLU A 37 -9.14 4.30 6.35
C GLU A 37 -7.90 3.66 5.71
N SER A 38 -6.74 3.93 6.30
CA SER A 38 -5.46 3.34 5.90
C SER A 38 -4.73 2.76 7.10
N VAL A 39 -4.18 1.56 6.95
CA VAL A 39 -3.35 0.89 7.97
C VAL A 39 -2.04 0.43 7.34
N SER A 40 -0.91 0.70 8.00
CA SER A 40 0.39 0.16 7.59
C SER A 40 0.33 -1.36 7.46
N ALA A 41 0.94 -1.90 6.42
CA ALA A 41 1.06 -3.33 6.20
C ALA A 41 1.74 -4.02 7.39
N GLU A 42 2.70 -3.39 8.04
CA GLU A 42 3.33 -3.92 9.26
C GLU A 42 2.35 -4.06 10.43
N ARG A 43 1.28 -3.25 10.45
CA ARG A 43 0.31 -3.18 11.56
C ARG A 43 -1.01 -3.88 11.25
N LEU A 44 -1.22 -4.31 10.01
CA LEU A 44 -2.46 -4.98 9.61
C LEU A 44 -2.63 -6.31 10.36
N LYS A 45 -3.69 -6.38 11.17
CA LYS A 45 -4.16 -7.60 11.81
C LYS A 45 -5.34 -8.15 11.01
N THR A 46 -5.24 -9.40 10.58
CA THR A 46 -6.28 -10.07 9.80
C THR A 46 -6.22 -11.57 10.07
N SER A 47 -7.37 -12.24 10.01
CA SER A 47 -7.49 -13.70 10.05
C SER A 47 -7.65 -14.31 8.66
N ASP A 48 -7.75 -13.49 7.61
CA ASP A 48 -7.83 -13.96 6.23
C ASP A 48 -6.45 -14.42 5.75
N PRO A 49 -6.29 -15.70 5.32
CA PRO A 49 -5.00 -16.23 4.89
C PRO A 49 -4.40 -15.53 3.67
N SER A 50 -5.25 -15.11 2.72
CA SER A 50 -4.79 -14.40 1.52
C SER A 50 -4.32 -12.99 1.86
N LEU A 51 -5.06 -12.24 2.69
CA LEU A 51 -4.60 -10.93 3.17
C LEU A 51 -3.33 -11.05 4.01
N THR A 52 -3.20 -12.10 4.81
CA THR A 52 -1.97 -12.39 5.56
C THR A 52 -0.79 -12.59 4.61
N ALA A 53 -0.96 -13.41 3.56
CA ALA A 53 0.07 -13.64 2.55
C ALA A 53 0.44 -12.36 1.78
N ILE A 54 -0.56 -11.56 1.39
CA ILE A 54 -0.33 -10.27 0.73
C ILE A 54 0.46 -9.35 1.65
N ARG A 55 0.01 -9.17 2.89
CA ARG A 55 0.66 -8.34 3.91
C ARG A 55 2.12 -8.74 4.07
N ASP A 56 2.39 -10.02 4.30
CA ASP A 56 3.74 -10.49 4.56
C ASP A 56 4.67 -10.35 3.36
N ALA A 57 4.14 -10.40 2.13
CA ALA A 57 4.90 -10.17 0.91
C ALA A 57 5.24 -8.68 0.67
N VAL A 58 4.40 -7.74 1.13
CA VAL A 58 4.53 -6.30 0.79
C VAL A 58 5.02 -5.42 1.94
N LYS A 59 4.94 -5.87 3.20
CA LYS A 59 5.17 -5.01 4.38
C LYS A 59 6.57 -4.39 4.48
N TYR A 60 7.56 -4.94 3.79
CA TYR A 60 8.93 -4.41 3.74
C TYR A 60 9.33 -3.89 2.36
N ALA A 61 8.36 -3.70 1.45
CA ALA A 61 8.66 -3.13 0.14
C ALA A 61 9.02 -1.66 0.30
N THR A 62 10.25 -1.31 -0.10
CA THR A 62 10.79 0.06 0.01
C THR A 62 10.81 0.75 -1.35
N HIS A 63 10.77 -0.01 -2.44
CA HIS A 63 10.71 0.51 -3.80
C HIS A 63 9.45 0.05 -4.52
N VAL A 64 9.08 0.80 -5.55
CA VAL A 64 8.06 0.42 -6.53
C VAL A 64 8.28 -1.00 -7.09
N GLU A 65 9.53 -1.35 -7.40
CA GLU A 65 9.88 -2.65 -7.96
C GLU A 65 9.63 -3.79 -6.96
N ASP A 66 9.91 -3.57 -5.67
CA ASP A 66 9.66 -4.56 -4.62
C ASP A 66 8.18 -4.88 -4.53
N LEU A 67 7.32 -3.85 -4.53
CA LEU A 67 5.87 -4.00 -4.49
C LEU A 67 5.35 -4.70 -5.75
N THR A 68 5.83 -4.29 -6.92
CA THR A 68 5.43 -4.86 -8.21
C THR A 68 5.80 -6.34 -8.31
N ARG A 69 7.03 -6.70 -7.88
CA ARG A 69 7.51 -8.08 -7.82
C ARG A 69 6.69 -8.90 -6.83
N ALA A 70 6.43 -8.38 -5.63
CA ALA A 70 5.62 -9.07 -4.62
C ALA A 70 4.22 -9.39 -5.16
N VAL A 71 3.55 -8.42 -5.81
CA VAL A 71 2.24 -8.62 -6.43
C VAL A 71 2.30 -9.66 -7.56
N SER A 72 3.33 -9.64 -8.40
CA SER A 72 3.52 -10.63 -9.47
C SER A 72 3.62 -12.05 -8.90
N GLU A 73 4.41 -12.25 -7.84
CA GLU A 73 4.53 -13.57 -7.19
C GLU A 73 3.23 -14.01 -6.51
N LEU A 74 2.47 -13.10 -5.91
CA LEU A 74 1.16 -13.41 -5.34
C LEU A 74 0.16 -13.85 -6.42
N LYS A 75 0.17 -13.19 -7.59
CA LYS A 75 -0.64 -13.58 -8.75
C LYS A 75 -0.30 -14.98 -9.25
N LYS A 76 0.99 -15.32 -9.36
CA LYS A 76 1.45 -16.68 -9.74
C LYS A 76 0.98 -17.76 -8.76
N LYS A 77 0.78 -17.40 -7.49
CA LYS A 77 0.23 -18.28 -6.44
C LYS A 77 -1.30 -18.33 -6.44
N GLY A 78 -1.97 -17.70 -7.41
CA GLY A 78 -3.42 -17.73 -7.56
C GLY A 78 -4.18 -16.66 -6.78
N ILE A 79 -3.50 -15.68 -6.18
CA ILE A 79 -4.17 -14.56 -5.51
C ILE A 79 -4.57 -13.52 -6.55
N LEU A 80 -5.88 -13.27 -6.66
CA LEU A 80 -6.47 -12.34 -7.61
C LEU A 80 -6.27 -10.88 -7.15
N ILE A 81 -5.20 -10.26 -7.63
CA ILE A 81 -4.87 -8.85 -7.37
C ILE A 81 -5.01 -8.05 -8.66
N GLU A 82 -5.68 -6.91 -8.61
CA GLU A 82 -5.89 -6.03 -9.77
C GLU A 82 -5.04 -4.77 -9.63
N GLU A 83 -4.56 -4.22 -10.74
CA GLU A 83 -3.93 -2.90 -10.73
C GLU A 83 -5.01 -1.81 -10.90
N VAL A 84 -4.91 -0.75 -10.12
CA VAL A 84 -5.91 0.32 -10.07
C VAL A 84 -5.28 1.64 -10.47
N GLN A 85 -5.65 2.13 -11.65
CA GLN A 85 -5.17 3.42 -12.18
C GLN A 85 -5.85 4.63 -11.54
N ARG A 86 -7.12 4.46 -11.13
CA ARG A 86 -7.95 5.53 -10.55
C ARG A 86 -8.59 5.05 -9.25
N PRO A 87 -7.84 5.08 -8.13
CA PRO A 87 -8.38 4.65 -6.85
C PRO A 87 -9.52 5.57 -6.39
N PRO A 88 -10.60 5.01 -5.80
CA PRO A 88 -11.74 5.80 -5.33
C PRO A 88 -11.54 6.47 -3.97
N PHE A 89 -10.34 6.32 -3.37
CA PHE A 89 -10.00 6.88 -2.06
C PHE A 89 -9.23 8.21 -2.19
N PRO A 90 -9.24 9.06 -1.14
CA PRO A 90 -8.51 10.32 -1.14
C PRO A 90 -6.99 10.14 -1.29
N ARG A 91 -6.37 10.96 -2.14
CA ARG A 91 -4.94 10.87 -2.46
C ARG A 91 -4.02 11.04 -1.25
N HIS A 92 -4.42 11.85 -0.27
CA HIS A 92 -3.64 12.10 0.95
C HIS A 92 -3.33 10.85 1.78
N LEU A 93 -4.04 9.73 1.57
CA LEU A 93 -3.76 8.46 2.25
C LEU A 93 -2.46 7.79 1.76
N ILE A 94 -1.95 8.20 0.60
CA ILE A 94 -0.74 7.66 -0.03
C ILE A 94 0.26 8.76 -0.41
N GLU A 95 -0.01 10.01 -0.02
CA GLU A 95 0.95 11.09 -0.12
C GLU A 95 1.93 10.98 1.04
N GLY A 96 3.23 11.02 0.71
CA GLY A 96 4.27 11.12 1.73
C GLY A 96 4.07 12.34 2.60
N ARG A 97 4.16 12.17 3.91
CA ARG A 97 4.31 13.33 4.78
C ARG A 97 5.70 13.88 4.52
N LYS A 98 5.79 15.08 3.91
CA LYS A 98 7.01 15.88 4.02
C LYS A 98 7.17 16.16 5.50
N LYS A 99 8.16 15.54 6.16
CA LYS A 99 8.66 16.13 7.41
C LYS A 99 9.12 17.52 7.02
N ILE A 100 8.38 18.54 7.43
CA ILE A 100 8.87 19.90 7.35
C ILE A 100 10.06 19.90 8.31
N GLN A 101 11.27 19.92 7.77
CA GLN A 101 12.49 20.14 8.53
C GLN A 101 12.51 21.61 8.97
N ALA A 102 11.64 21.97 9.92
CA ALA A 102 11.58 23.31 10.53
C ALA A 102 11.96 23.25 12.03
N GLU A 103 12.83 22.31 12.40
CA GLU A 103 13.46 22.28 13.72
C GLU A 103 14.91 21.84 13.56
N PHE A 104 15.74 22.70 12.96
CA PHE A 104 17.17 22.84 13.24
C PHE A 104 17.57 24.24 12.76
N ASP A 105 17.16 25.24 13.54
CA ASP A 105 17.91 26.49 13.70
C ASP A 105 18.71 26.34 15.02
#